data_AF-A0A0H5AIW8-F1
#
_entry.id   AF-A0A0H5AIW8-F1
#
_cell.length_a   1.000
_cell.length_b   1.000
_cell.length_c   1.000
_cell.angle_alpha   90.00
_cell.angle_beta   90.00
_cell.angle_gamma   90.00
#
_symmetry.space_group_name_H-M   'P 1'
#
loop_
_entity.id
_entity.type
_entity.pdbx_description
1 polymer ?
#
loop_
_entity_poly.entity_id
_entity_poly.type
_entity_poly.pdbx_seq_one_letter_code
_entity_poly.pdbx_strand_id
1 'polypeptide(L)' 'MTDHKNADKTPDPISSENLQKGTEQPSKGHTLDRPNPKTETVDKVLTPTSIKETERQTDAINEQADKAERKLRH' A
#
# COMPACT_ATOMS: atom_id res chain seq x y z
N MET A 1 36.70 -32.29 -16.48
CA MET A 1 35.27 -32.56 -16.23
C MET A 1 34.75 -31.40 -15.42
N THR A 2 33.68 -30.75 -15.86
CA THR A 2 33.14 -29.51 -15.26
C THR A 2 32.50 -29.78 -13.90
N ASP A 3 33.05 -29.17 -12.85
CA ASP A 3 32.55 -29.27 -11.49
C ASP A 3 31.19 -28.56 -11.35
N HIS A 4 30.09 -29.31 -11.46
CA HIS A 4 28.76 -28.85 -11.07
C HIS A 4 28.65 -28.82 -9.55
N LYS A 5 29.08 -27.72 -8.93
CA LYS A 5 28.76 -27.39 -7.53
C LYS A 5 27.25 -27.10 -7.45
N ASN A 6 26.47 -28.14 -7.18
CA ASN A 6 25.08 -28.01 -6.78
C ASN A 6 25.07 -27.37 -5.38
N ALA A 7 25.12 -26.03 -5.32
CA ALA A 7 25.02 -25.31 -4.07
C ALA A 7 23.59 -25.44 -3.57
N ASP A 8 23.41 -26.14 -2.46
CA ASP A 8 22.15 -26.12 -1.72
C ASP A 8 21.74 -24.66 -1.51
N LYS A 9 20.54 -24.31 -2.00
CA LYS A 9 19.98 -22.95 -1.93
C LYS A 9 19.10 -22.76 -0.69
N THR A 10 19.08 -23.73 0.21
CA THR A 10 18.31 -23.63 1.45
C THR A 10 18.92 -22.55 2.34
N PRO A 11 18.18 -21.48 2.67
CA PRO A 11 18.68 -20.43 3.55
C PRO A 11 18.80 -20.96 4.99
N ASP A 12 19.80 -20.46 5.70
CA ASP A 12 20.00 -20.83 7.11
C ASP A 12 18.79 -20.39 7.96
N PRO A 13 18.37 -21.20 8.95
CA PRO A 13 17.26 -20.85 9.82
C PRO A 13 17.64 -19.66 10.71
N ILE A 14 16.91 -18.55 10.57
CA ILE A 14 17.07 -17.33 11.38
C ILE A 14 16.06 -17.31 12.53
N SER A 15 16.52 -16.89 13.72
CA SER A 15 15.67 -16.75 14.91
C SER A 15 14.76 -15.54 14.81
N SER A 16 13.51 -15.66 15.29
CA SER A 16 12.54 -14.55 15.33
C SER A 16 13.05 -13.33 16.08
N GLU A 17 13.90 -13.52 17.10
CA GLU A 17 14.51 -12.42 17.85
C GLU A 17 15.50 -11.61 16.99
N ASN A 18 16.24 -12.26 16.09
CA ASN A 18 17.16 -11.58 15.17
C ASN A 18 16.42 -10.81 14.07
N LEU A 19 15.31 -11.37 13.58
CA LEU A 19 14.39 -10.71 12.63
C LEU A 19 13.81 -9.40 13.21
N GLN A 20 13.47 -9.39 14.50
CA GLN A 20 12.85 -8.23 15.15
C GLN A 20 13.85 -7.12 15.49
N LYS A 21 15.12 -7.46 15.70
CA LYS A 21 16.18 -6.49 16.06
C LYS A 21 16.60 -5.60 14.89
N GLY A 22 16.18 -5.90 13.65
CA GLY A 22 16.51 -5.10 12.46
C GLY A 22 18.01 -5.06 12.13
N THR A 23 18.82 -5.87 12.80
CA THR A 23 20.29 -5.94 12.64
C THR A 23 20.72 -6.84 11.49
N GLU A 24 19.83 -7.70 10.99
CA GLU A 24 20.06 -8.39 9.73
C GLU A 24 19.88 -7.36 8.62
N GLN A 25 21.01 -6.84 8.12
CA GLN A 25 20.99 -6.22 6.79
C GLN A 25 20.30 -7.22 5.85
N PRO A 26 19.25 -6.82 5.12
CA PRO A 26 18.64 -7.72 4.13
C PRO A 26 19.79 -8.26 3.30
N SER A 27 19.89 -9.59 3.20
CA SER A 27 20.92 -10.21 2.37
C SER A 27 20.87 -9.49 1.03
N LYS A 28 22.02 -8.93 0.61
CA LYS A 28 22.12 -8.05 -0.56
C LYS A 28 21.52 -8.78 -1.76
N GLY A 29 20.25 -8.49 -2.08
CA GLY A 29 19.45 -9.31 -3.00
C GLY A 29 17.95 -9.31 -2.72
N HIS A 30 17.50 -9.17 -1.47
CA HIS A 30 16.07 -9.03 -1.15
C HIS A 30 15.67 -7.57 -0.99
N THR A 31 15.74 -6.81 -2.09
CA THR A 31 14.94 -5.59 -2.18
C THR A 31 13.49 -6.04 -2.34
N LEU A 32 12.59 -5.65 -1.43
CA LEU A 32 11.15 -5.83 -1.65
C LEU A 32 10.82 -5.31 -3.06
N ASP A 33 10.18 -6.15 -3.87
CA ASP A 33 9.79 -5.75 -5.21
C ASP A 33 8.96 -4.48 -5.12
N ARG A 34 9.34 -3.49 -5.94
CA ARG A 34 8.59 -2.25 -6.02
C ARG A 34 7.16 -2.59 -6.41
N PRO A 35 6.15 -2.05 -5.69
CA PRO A 35 4.76 -2.29 -6.05
C PRO A 35 4.52 -1.88 -7.50
N ASN A 36 3.65 -2.64 -8.18
CA ASN A 36 3.31 -2.37 -9.57
C ASN A 36 2.77 -0.94 -9.69
N PRO A 37 3.36 -0.07 -10.54
CA PRO A 37 2.95 1.34 -10.65
C PRO A 37 1.48 1.49 -11.10
N LYS A 38 0.90 0.47 -11.73
CA LYS A 38 -0.53 0.46 -12.10
C LYS A 38 -1.46 0.26 -10.91
N THR A 39 -1.00 -0.36 -9.83
CA THR A 39 -1.79 -0.62 -8.62
C THR A 39 -1.31 0.19 -7.42
N GLU A 40 -0.15 0.85 -7.52
CA GLU A 40 0.41 1.70 -6.47
C GLU A 40 -0.56 2.83 -6.07
N THR A 41 -1.27 3.41 -7.05
CA THR A 41 -2.27 4.44 -6.78
C THR A 41 -3.56 3.84 -6.23
N VAL A 42 -3.99 2.68 -6.72
CA VAL A 42 -5.21 2.00 -6.24
C VAL A 42 -5.09 1.63 -4.76
N ASP A 43 -3.93 1.12 -4.34
CA ASP A 43 -3.65 0.74 -2.94
C ASP A 43 -3.62 1.94 -1.98
N LYS A 44 -3.24 3.14 -2.48
CA LYS A 44 -3.23 4.39 -1.71
C LYS A 44 -4.57 5.15 -1.74
N VAL A 45 -5.43 4.88 -2.72
CA VAL A 45 -6.69 5.64 -2.94
C VAL A 45 -7.86 5.09 -2.10
N LEU A 46 -7.82 3.82 -1.67
CA LEU A 46 -8.85 3.19 -0.83
C LEU A 46 -8.40 3.06 0.64
N THR A 47 -7.97 4.16 1.24
CA THR A 47 -7.80 4.20 2.69
C THR A 47 -9.12 4.58 3.37
N PRO A 48 -9.39 4.13 4.61
CA PRO A 48 -10.59 4.57 5.34
C PRO A 48 -10.72 6.10 5.45
N THR A 49 -9.59 6.82 5.44
CA THR A 49 -9.55 8.29 5.49
C THR A 49 -9.99 8.92 4.17
N SER A 50 -9.50 8.42 3.02
CA SER A 50 -9.87 8.97 1.71
C SER A 50 -11.35 8.77 1.40
N ILE A 51 -11.91 7.62 1.78
CA ILE A 51 -13.36 7.33 1.62
C ILE A 51 -14.19 8.34 2.41
N LYS A 52 -13.87 8.56 3.68
CA LYS A 52 -14.59 9.53 4.55
C LYS A 52 -14.48 10.97 4.05
N GLU A 53 -13.36 11.33 3.42
CA GLU A 53 -13.18 12.64 2.84
C GLU A 53 -14.10 12.83 1.62
N THR A 54 -14.19 11.83 0.73
CA THR A 54 -15.12 11.86 -0.41
C THR A 54 -16.58 11.91 0.03
N GLU A 55 -16.96 11.20 1.10
CA GLU A 55 -18.30 11.27 1.68
C GLU A 55 -18.64 12.70 2.12
N ARG A 56 -17.74 13.35 2.89
CA ARG A 56 -17.94 14.75 3.33
C ARG A 56 -18.07 15.73 2.18
N GLN A 57 -17.26 15.57 1.13
CA GLN A 57 -17.33 16.41 -0.06
C GLN A 57 -18.68 16.24 -0.76
N THR A 58 -19.16 15.00 -0.85
CA THR A 58 -20.45 14.67 -1.44
C THR A 58 -21.60 15.30 -0.66
N ASP A 59 -21.59 15.18 0.66
CA ASP A 59 -22.60 15.79 1.53
C ASP A 59 -22.67 17.32 1.38
N ALA A 60 -21.50 17.98 1.33
CA ALA A 60 -21.42 19.43 1.14
C ALA A 60 -21.99 19.88 -0.22
N ILE A 61 -21.72 19.12 -1.28
CA ILE A 61 -22.27 19.41 -2.62
C ILE A 61 -23.79 19.28 -2.62
N ASN A 62 -24.32 18.20 -2.04
CA ASN A 62 -25.77 17.97 -1.96
C ASN A 62 -26.47 19.07 -1.17
N GLU A 63 -25.91 19.48 -0.03
CA GLU A 63 -26.48 20.58 0.77
C GLU A 63 -26.50 21.90 -0.01
N GLN A 64 -25.45 22.20 -0.78
CA GLN A 64 -25.40 23.39 -1.63
C GLN A 64 -26.42 23.32 -2.77
N ALA A 65 -26.58 22.16 -3.39
CA ALA A 65 -27.57 21.93 -4.45
C ALA A 65 -28.99 22.14 -3.92
N ASP A 66 -29.32 21.57 -2.76
CA ASP A 66 -30.62 21.75 -2.10
C ASP A 66 -30.89 23.22 -1.76
N LYS A 67 -29.89 23.94 -1.24
CA LYS A 67 -30.00 25.37 -0.96
C LYS A 67 -30.24 26.18 -2.23
N ALA A 68 -29.59 25.82 -3.33
CA ALA A 68 -29.80 26.48 -4.62
C ALA A 68 -31.20 26.20 -5.18
N GLU A 69 -31.68 24.95 -5.11
CA GLU A 69 -33.02 24.58 -5.56
C GLU A 69 -34.11 25.32 -4.76
N ARG A 70 -33.96 25.42 -3.43
CA ARG A 70 -34.90 26.18 -2.59
C ARG A 70 -34.95 27.67 -2.95
N LYS A 71 -33.82 28.26 -3.36
CA LYS A 71 -33.76 29.66 -3.79
C LYS A 71 -34.38 29.89 -5.18
N LEU A 72 -34.32 28.89 -6.06
CA LEU A 72 -34.89 28.96 -7.41
C LEU A 72 -36.40 28.67 -7.45
N ARG A 73 -36.91 27.94 -6.44
CA ARG A 73 -38.34 27.62 -6.30
C ARG A 73 -39.17 28.70 -5.61
N HIS A 74 -38.53 29.78 -5.13
CA HIS A 74 -39.15 30.96 -4.55
C HIS A 74 -39.05 32.16 -5.49
#